data_AF-A0A1C2J0G5-F1
#
_entry.id   AF-A0A1C2J0G5-F1
#
_cell.length_a   1.000
_cell.length_b   1.000
_cell.length_c   1.000
_cell.angle_alpha   90.00
_cell.angle_beta   90.00
_cell.angle_gamma   90.00
#
_symmetry.space_group_name_H-M   'P 1'
#
loop_
_entity.id
_entity.type
_entity.pdbx_description
1 polymer ?
#
loop_
_entity_poly.entity_id
_entity_poly.type
_entity_poly.pdbx_seq_one_letter_code
_entity_poly.pdbx_strand_id
1 'polypeptide(L)'
;MDNRQKDMSLSLKIKLIEHIRSDVEKNGWTQTYAAKKMSISRSRFCRIMGGQINDVSEWRLIQCLIDLGNEIQIKITKPKENNGSIRID
;
A
#
# COMPACT_ATOMS: atom_id res chain seq x y z
N MET A 1 -16.70 -7.22 14.72
CA MET A 1 -15.38 -6.84 14.19
C MET A 1 -15.03 -5.47 14.78
N ASP A 2 -13.84 -5.28 15.36
CA ASP A 2 -13.44 -4.02 16.00
C ASP A 2 -13.33 -2.89 14.96
N ASN A 3 -14.09 -1.81 15.14
CA ASN A 3 -14.12 -0.65 14.23
C ASN A 3 -12.73 0.01 14.12
N ARG A 4 -11.93 -0.03 15.19
CA ARG A 4 -10.59 0.56 15.23
C ARG A 4 -9.58 -0.19 14.36
N GLN A 5 -9.69 -1.51 14.28
CA GLN A 5 -8.83 -2.31 13.41
C GLN A 5 -9.12 -2.00 11.93
N LYS A 6 -10.39 -1.75 11.60
CA LYS A 6 -10.82 -1.33 10.25
C LYS A 6 -10.29 0.06 9.89
N ASP A 7 -10.33 1.02 10.82
CA ASP A 7 -9.81 2.38 10.60
C ASP A 7 -8.28 2.39 10.43
N MET A 8 -7.57 1.57 11.23
CA MET A 8 -6.12 1.39 11.09
C MET A 8 -5.76 0.73 9.74
N SER A 9 -6.49 -0.30 9.35
CA SER A 9 -6.34 -0.97 8.05
C SER A 9 -6.51 0.02 6.89
N LEU A 10 -7.58 0.81 6.90
CA LEU A 10 -7.87 1.77 5.83
C LEU A 10 -6.78 2.84 5.71
N SER A 11 -6.41 3.48 6.82
CA SER A 11 -5.37 4.53 6.81
C SER A 11 -4.01 4.00 6.33
N LEU A 12 -3.65 2.77 6.69
CA LEU A 12 -2.44 2.11 6.21
C LEU A 12 -2.49 1.87 4.69
N LYS A 13 -3.59 1.33 4.17
CA LYS A 13 -3.74 1.06 2.73
C LYS A 13 -3.67 2.35 1.90
N ILE A 14 -4.29 3.43 2.37
CA ILE A 14 -4.26 4.73 1.68
C ILE A 14 -2.82 5.20 1.53
N LYS A 15 -2.04 5.21 2.62
CA LYS A 15 -0.63 5.62 2.57
C LYS A 15 0.20 4.75 1.63
N LEU A 16 0.06 3.42 1.68
CA LEU A 16 0.77 2.52 0.77
C LEU A 16 0.47 2.83 -0.71
N ILE A 17 -0.78 3.18 -1.03
CA ILE A 17 -1.20 3.53 -2.38
C ILE A 17 -0.65 4.89 -2.82
N GLU A 18 -0.55 5.86 -1.91
CA GLU A 18 0.10 7.14 -2.20
C GLU A 18 1.56 6.95 -2.59
N HIS A 19 2.30 6.08 -1.89
CA HIS A 19 3.66 5.71 -2.27
C HIS A 19 3.71 5.02 -3.64
N ILE A 20 2.86 4.01 -3.88
CA ILE A 20 2.78 3.33 -5.18
C ILE A 20 2.51 4.34 -6.32
N ARG A 21 1.57 5.26 -6.11
CA ARG A 21 1.22 6.28 -7.11
C ARG A 21 2.40 7.22 -7.37
N SER A 22 3.04 7.70 -6.30
CA SER A 22 4.20 8.59 -6.40
C SER A 22 5.35 7.93 -7.19
N ASP A 23 5.62 6.65 -6.94
CA ASP A 23 6.67 5.93 -7.66
C ASP A 23 6.32 5.74 -9.14
N VAL A 24 5.08 5.37 -9.46
CA VAL A 24 4.63 5.24 -10.85
C VAL A 24 4.75 6.58 -11.60
N GLU A 25 4.38 7.69 -10.96
CA GLU A 25 4.48 9.04 -11.52
C GLU A 25 5.94 9.48 -11.72
N LYS A 26 6.79 9.31 -10.70
CA LYS A 26 8.22 9.65 -10.75
C LYS A 26 8.97 8.89 -11.84
N ASN A 27 8.60 7.63 -12.07
CA ASN A 27 9.20 6.81 -13.11
C ASN A 27 8.60 7.06 -14.51
N GLY A 28 7.57 7.91 -14.65
CA GLY A 28 6.91 8.18 -15.92
C GLY A 28 6.22 6.95 -16.53
N TRP A 29 5.81 5.99 -15.69
CA TRP A 29 5.28 4.72 -16.17
C TRP A 29 3.82 4.84 -16.62
N THR A 30 3.51 4.18 -17.74
CA THR A 30 2.11 3.98 -18.13
C THR A 30 1.43 3.02 -17.15
N GLN A 31 0.12 3.14 -17.01
CA GLN A 31 -0.67 2.23 -16.16
C GLN A 31 -0.46 0.75 -16.51
N THR A 32 -0.34 0.44 -17.80
CA THR A 32 -0.10 -0.94 -18.28
C THR A 32 1.28 -1.45 -17.86
N TYR A 33 2.30 -0.59 -17.96
CA TYR A 33 3.66 -0.95 -17.55
C TYR A 33 3.75 -1.14 -16.04
N ALA A 34 3.18 -0.21 -15.25
CA ALA A 34 3.13 -0.31 -13.80
C ALA A 34 2.40 -1.59 -13.35
N ALA A 35 1.23 -1.88 -13.93
CA ALA A 35 0.49 -3.11 -13.64
C ALA A 35 1.31 -4.38 -13.93
N LYS A 36 2.06 -4.40 -15.05
CA LYS A 36 2.95 -5.49 -15.41
C LYS A 36 4.09 -5.65 -14.40
N LYS A 37 4.71 -4.54 -13.95
CA LYS A 37 5.77 -4.54 -12.94
C LYS A 37 5.30 -5.15 -11.62
N MET A 38 4.11 -4.78 -11.16
CA MET A 38 3.48 -5.31 -9.93
C MET A 38 2.80 -6.67 -10.11
N SER A 39 2.96 -7.34 -11.26
CA SER A 39 2.31 -8.63 -11.56
C SER A 39 0.79 -8.64 -11.27
N ILE A 40 0.08 -7.56 -11.65
CA ILE A 40 -1.38 -7.45 -11.56
C ILE A 40 -1.99 -7.10 -12.92
N SER A 41 -3.28 -7.39 -13.10
CA SER A 41 -3.98 -6.92 -14.29
C SER A 41 -4.06 -5.39 -14.30
N ARG A 42 -4.06 -4.79 -15.49
CA ARG A 42 -4.27 -3.35 -15.67
C ARG A 42 -5.59 -2.88 -15.02
N SER A 43 -6.66 -3.68 -15.14
CA SER A 43 -7.94 -3.37 -14.51
C SER A 43 -7.86 -3.35 -12.98
N ARG A 44 -7.13 -4.29 -12.37
CA ARG A 44 -6.88 -4.32 -10.92
C ARG A 44 -6.04 -3.12 -10.50
N PHE A 45 -5.01 -2.77 -11.25
CA PHE A 45 -4.21 -1.56 -11.00
C PHE A 45 -5.08 -0.30 -10.99
N CYS A 46 -5.90 -0.07 -12.02
CA CYS A 46 -6.76 1.11 -12.08
C CYS A 46 -7.74 1.17 -10.90
N ARG A 47 -8.32 0.03 -10.49
CA ARG A 47 -9.21 -0.03 -9.30
C ARG A 47 -8.48 0.38 -8.04
N ILE A 48 -7.27 -0.15 -7.80
CA ILE A 48 -6.45 0.19 -6.62
C ILE A 48 -6.09 1.67 -6.63
N MET A 49 -5.58 2.18 -7.75
CA MET A 49 -5.21 3.59 -7.90
C MET A 49 -6.41 4.53 -7.79
N GLY A 50 -7.60 4.06 -8.14
CA GLY A 50 -8.87 4.77 -7.97
C GLY A 50 -9.49 4.64 -6.58
N GLY A 51 -8.81 4.03 -5.60
CA GLY A 51 -9.27 3.92 -4.22
C GLY A 51 -10.21 2.75 -3.93
N GLN A 52 -10.44 1.84 -4.87
CA GLN A 52 -11.20 0.60 -4.63
C GLN A 52 -10.28 -0.46 -4.02
N ILE A 53 -10.20 -0.45 -2.68
CA ILE A 53 -9.14 -1.17 -1.92
C ILE A 53 -9.71 -2.12 -0.86
N ASN A 54 -11.03 -2.29 -0.85
CA ASN A 54 -11.73 -3.16 0.10
C ASN A 54 -11.36 -4.64 -0.10
N ASP A 55 -11.09 -5.07 -1.35
CA ASP A 55 -10.70 -6.44 -1.74
C ASP A 55 -9.18 -6.62 -1.86
N VAL A 56 -8.38 -5.67 -1.37
CA VAL A 56 -6.92 -5.70 -1.47
C VAL A 56 -6.33 -5.68 -0.06
N SER A 57 -5.53 -6.70 0.26
CA SER A 57 -4.82 -6.75 1.54
C SER A 57 -3.67 -5.75 1.57
N GLU A 58 -3.33 -5.30 2.77
CA GLU A 58 -2.16 -4.48 3.09
C GLU A 58 -0.88 -5.16 2.58
N TRP A 59 -0.76 -6.47 2.81
CA TRP A 59 0.37 -7.25 2.33
C TRP A 59 0.51 -7.20 0.81
N ARG A 60 -0.60 -7.22 0.06
CA ARG A 60 -0.53 -7.13 -1.40
C ARG A 60 0.01 -5.76 -1.85
N LEU A 61 -0.35 -4.68 -1.15
CA LEU A 61 0.17 -3.34 -1.43
C LEU A 61 1.66 -3.23 -1.08
N ILE A 62 2.09 -3.84 0.02
CA ILE A 62 3.52 -3.94 0.38
C ILE A 62 4.28 -4.70 -0.71
N GLN A 63 3.74 -5.83 -1.20
CA GLN A 63 4.34 -6.57 -2.31
C GLN A 63 4.44 -5.74 -3.59
N CYS A 64 3.42 -4.92 -3.89
CA CYS A 64 3.50 -3.98 -5.01
C CYS A 64 4.67 -3.01 -4.84
N LEU A 65 4.90 -2.44 -3.65
CA LEU A 65 6.03 -1.55 -3.41
C LEU A 65 7.38 -2.26 -3.64
N ILE A 66 7.51 -3.51 -3.18
CA ILE A 66 8.70 -4.35 -3.44
C ILE A 66 8.88 -4.58 -4.95
N ASP A 67 7.81 -4.90 -5.68
CA ASP A 67 7.85 -5.10 -7.13
C ASP A 67 8.27 -3.84 -7.91
N LEU A 68 8.02 -2.64 -7.34
CA LEU A 68 8.46 -1.35 -7.89
C LEU A 68 9.93 -1.04 -7.56
N GLY A 69 10.57 -1.85 -6.70
CA GLY A 69 11.96 -1.71 -6.30
C GLY A 69 12.19 -1.05 -4.94
N ASN A 70 11.14 -0.88 -4.13
CA ASN A 70 11.29 -0.33 -2.78
C ASN A 70 11.83 -1.38 -1.81
N GLU A 71 12.73 -0.94 -0.92
CA GLU A 71 13.09 -1.70 0.28
C GLU A 71 12.09 -1.39 1.39
N ILE A 72 11.57 -2.43 2.04
CA ILE A 72 10.57 -2.27 3.12
C ILE A 72 11.22 -2.58 4.45
N GLN A 73 11.30 -1.58 5.32
CA GLN A 73 11.77 -1.73 6.69
C GLN A 73 10.58 -1.72 7.67
N ILE A 74 10.47 -2.77 8.48
CA ILE A 74 9.50 -2.83 9.59
C ILE A 74 10.25 -2.65 10.91
N LYS A 75 9.95 -1.57 11.63
CA LYS A 75 10.55 -1.26 12.92
C LYS A 75 9.55 -1.47 14.05
N ILE A 76 9.85 -2.42 14.93
CA ILE A 76 9.08 -2.63 16.18
C ILE A 76 9.73 -1.76 17.26
N THR A 77 8.93 -0.93 17.93
CA THR A 77 9.38 -0.04 19.00
C THR A 77 8.96 -0.58 20.37
N LYS A 78 9.44 0.04 21.45
CA LYS A 78 9.04 -0.34 22.81
C LYS A 78 7.51 -0.24 22.96
N PRO A 79 6.87 -1.13 23.74
CA PRO A 79 5.46 -1.02 24.06
C PRO A 79 5.13 0.37 24.62
N LYS A 80 3.97 0.90 24.26
CA LYS A 80 3.42 2.13 24.83
C LYS A 80 2.45 1.77 25.95
N GLU A 81 2.27 2.69 26.90
CA GLU A 81 1.24 2.55 27.95
C GLU A 81 -0.18 2.51 27.36
N ASN A 82 -0.36 3.05 26.16
CA ASN A 82 -1.58 2.98 25.36
C ASN A 82 -1.44 1.99 24.18
N ASN A 83 -2.56 1.72 23.48
CA ASN A 83 -2.57 0.91 22.27
C ASN A 83 -1.51 1.36 21.23
N GLY A 84 -0.89 0.37 20.57
CA GLY A 84 0.06 0.59 19.49
C GLY A 84 -0.56 1.20 18.23
N SER A 85 0.29 1.62 17.30
CA SER A 85 -0.10 2.20 16.01
C SER A 85 0.85 1.77 14.91
N ILE A 86 0.35 1.54 13.70
CA ILE A 86 1.18 1.42 12.50
C ILE A 86 1.40 2.80 11.90
N ARG A 87 2.62 3.09 11.46
CA ARG A 87 2.99 4.32 10.77
C ARG A 87 3.86 3.96 9.57
N ILE A 88 3.72 4.76 8.52
CA ILE A 88 4.63 4.79 7.37
C ILE A 88 5.24 6.18 7.42
N ASP A 89 6.57 6.21 7.43
CA ASP A 89 7.42 7.40 7.53
C ASP A 89 7.96 7.79 6.15
#